data_AF-A0A3D4E831-F1
#
_entry.id   AF-A0A3D4E831-F1
#
_cell.length_a   1.000
_cell.length_b   1.000
_cell.length_c   1.000
_cell.angle_alpha   90.00
_cell.angle_beta   90.00
_cell.angle_gamma   90.00
#
_symmetry.space_group_name_H-M   'P 1'
#
loop_
_entity.id
_entity.type
_entity.pdbx_description
1 polymer ?
#
loop_
_entity_poly.entity_id
_entity_poly.type
_entity_poly.pdbx_seq_one_letter_code
_entity_poly.pdbx_strand_id
1 'polypeptide(L)' 'NRLHLRYRDAEGKMQLCHTLNGSSLALPRVVAALLEDNQKDDKIVIPEVLRPYTGFDCID' A
#
# COMPACT_ATOMS: atom_id res chain seq x y z
N ASN A 1 -11.77 -8.22 23.73
CA ASN A 1 -10.52 -7.68 23.14
C ASN A 1 -9.34 -8.58 23.48
N ARG A 2 -8.69 -9.20 22.48
CA ARG A 2 -7.64 -10.24 22.69
C ARG A 2 -6.27 -9.68 23.13
N LEU A 3 -5.88 -8.51 22.62
CA LEU A 3 -4.59 -7.88 22.91
C LEU A 3 -4.58 -7.04 24.21
N HIS A 4 -5.76 -6.76 24.77
CA HIS A 4 -5.93 -5.83 25.92
C HIS A 4 -5.19 -4.47 25.74
N LEU A 5 -5.15 -3.97 24.50
CA LEU A 5 -4.59 -2.67 24.16
C LEU A 5 -5.43 -1.57 24.82
N ARG A 6 -4.77 -0.69 25.57
CA ARG A 6 -5.42 0.32 26.40
C ARG A 6 -4.75 1.68 26.28
N TYR A 7 -5.52 2.73 26.49
CA TYR A 7 -5.05 4.10 26.66
C TYR A 7 -5.70 4.72 27.91
N ARG A 8 -5.20 5.88 28.32
CA ARG A 8 -5.78 6.68 29.41
C ARG A 8 -6.61 7.81 28.81
N ASP A 9 -7.87 7.92 29.18
CA ASP A 9 -8.73 9.03 28.77
C ASP A 9 -8.38 10.32 29.54
N ALA A 10 -9.07 11.42 29.20
CA ALA A 10 -8.82 12.73 29.80
C ALA A 10 -9.09 12.76 31.31
N GLU A 11 -9.99 11.90 31.78
CA GLU A 11 -10.36 11.73 33.19
C GLU A 11 -9.41 10.77 33.94
N GLY A 12 -8.39 10.26 33.27
CA GLY A 12 -7.38 9.40 33.88
C GLY A 12 -7.77 7.93 33.96
N LYS A 13 -8.89 7.50 33.37
CA LYS A 13 -9.39 6.13 33.39
C LYS A 13 -8.80 5.31 32.24
N MET A 14 -8.52 4.04 32.54
CA MET A 14 -8.02 3.09 31.55
C MET A 14 -9.17 2.59 30.67
N GLN A 15 -9.03 2.75 29.36
CA GLN A 15 -10.01 2.35 28.36
C GLN A 15 -9.40 1.41 27.33
N LEU A 16 -10.21 0.54 26.73
CA LEU A 16 -9.78 -0.31 25.63
C LEU A 16 -9.70 0.50 24.33
N CYS A 17 -8.65 0.30 23.54
CA CYS A 17 -8.50 0.97 22.25
C CYS A 17 -9.45 0.38 21.20
N HIS A 18 -9.99 1.26 20.34
CA HIS A 18 -10.56 0.86 19.07
C HIS A 18 -9.44 0.70 18.04
N THR A 19 -9.53 -0.33 17.19
CA THR A 19 -8.53 -0.61 16.16
C THR A 19 -9.20 -0.64 14.79
N LEU A 20 -8.60 0.04 13.82
CA LEU A 20 -8.92 -0.07 12.40
C LEU A 20 -7.71 -0.67 11.67
N ASN A 21 -7.95 -1.42 10.61
CA ASN A 21 -6.89 -1.87 9.71
C ASN A 21 -7.34 -1.67 8.25
N GLY A 22 -6.36 -1.51 7.37
CA GLY A 22 -6.55 -1.39 5.93
C GLY A 22 -5.24 -1.73 5.23
N SER A 23 -5.31 -2.46 4.11
CA SER A 23 -4.12 -2.77 3.31
C SER A 23 -3.69 -1.55 2.52
N SER A 24 -2.41 -1.17 2.59
CA SER A 24 -1.88 -0.10 1.74
C SER A 24 -1.62 -0.57 0.30
N LEU A 25 -0.87 -1.66 0.16
CA LEU A 25 -0.45 -2.19 -1.14
C LEU A 25 -0.36 -3.72 -1.08
N ALA A 26 -1.08 -4.40 -1.96
CA ALA A 26 -0.99 -5.85 -2.12
C ALA A 26 -0.13 -6.16 -3.35
N LEU A 27 1.18 -6.36 -3.13
CA LEU A 27 2.19 -6.40 -4.19
C LEU A 27 1.82 -7.27 -5.40
N PRO A 28 1.38 -8.53 -5.27
CA PRO A 28 1.13 -9.37 -6.45
C PRO A 28 0.02 -8.82 -7.36
N ARG A 29 -1.07 -8.32 -6.76
CA ARG A 29 -2.22 -7.80 -7.52
C ARG A 29 -1.90 -6.45 -8.16
N VAL A 30 -1.17 -5.60 -7.44
CA VAL A 30 -0.80 -4.29 -7.95
C VAL A 30 0.23 -4.40 -9.06
N VAL A 31 1.19 -5.33 -8.96
CA VAL A 31 2.14 -5.59 -10.06
C VAL A 31 1.40 -6.07 -11.31
N ALA A 32 0.46 -7.01 -11.19
CA ALA A 32 -0.33 -7.46 -12.34
C ALA A 32 -1.07 -6.30 -13.02
N ALA A 33 -1.82 -5.51 -12.25
CA ALA A 33 -2.53 -4.34 -12.78
C ALA A 33 -1.59 -3.31 -13.42
N LEU A 34 -0.44 -3.02 -12.81
CA LEU A 34 0.55 -2.12 -13.39
C LEU A 34 1.09 -2.61 -14.73
N LEU A 35 1.35 -3.92 -14.86
CA LEU A 35 1.84 -4.49 -16.11
C LEU A 35 0.75 -4.53 -17.19
N GLU A 36 -0.49 -4.86 -16.83
CA GLU A 36 -1.62 -4.94 -17.76
C GLU A 36 -2.06 -3.55 -18.26
N ASP A 37 -2.21 -2.57 -17.37
CA ASP A 37 -2.75 -1.25 -17.72
C ASP A 37 -1.74 -0.36 -18.46
N ASN A 38 -0.45 -0.70 -18.42
CA ASN A 38 0.61 0.11 -19.03
C ASN A 38 1.24 -0.53 -20.28
N GLN A 39 0.64 -1.57 -20.84
CA GLN A 39 1.06 -2.11 -22.14
C GLN A 39 0.85 -1.07 -23.24
N LYS A 40 1.88 -0.86 -24.07
CA LYS A 40 1.85 -0.03 -25.28
C LYS A 40 2.65 -0.72 -26.37
N ASP A 41 1.95 -1.19 -27.40
CA ASP A 41 2.52 -2.00 -28.47
C ASP A 41 3.30 -3.19 -27.89
N ASP A 42 4.60 -3.29 -28.19
CA ASP A 42 5.48 -4.36 -27.71
C ASP A 42 6.24 -4.00 -26.42
N LYS A 43 5.75 -3.03 -25.64
CA LYS A 43 6.43 -2.54 -24.41
C LYS A 43 5.48 -2.32 -23.26
N ILE A 44 6.02 -2.28 -22.03
CA ILE A 44 5.28 -1.83 -20.85
C ILE A 44 5.88 -0.52 -20.36
N VAL A 45 5.09 0.56 -20.41
CA VAL A 45 5.55 1.87 -19.94
C VAL A 45 5.53 1.91 -18.41
N ILE A 46 6.62 2.34 -17.79
CA ILE A 46 6.65 2.54 -16.35
C ILE A 46 6.01 3.89 -16.01
N PRO A 47 5.01 3.93 -15.10
CA PRO A 47 4.45 5.16 -14.58
C PRO A 47 5.54 6.11 -14.09
N GLU A 48 5.42 7.40 -14.40
CA GLU A 48 6.45 8.41 -14.10
C GLU A 48 6.88 8.41 -12.64
N VAL A 49 5.92 8.23 -11.73
CA VAL A 49 6.15 8.16 -10.28
C VAL A 49 6.99 6.96 -9.84
N LEU A 50 7.07 5.90 -10.65
CA LEU A 50 7.86 4.69 -10.35
C LEU A 50 9.28 4.74 -10.93
N ARG A 51 9.55 5.59 -11.92
CA ARG A 51 10.85 5.66 -12.62
C ARG A 51 12.04 5.97 -11.70
N PRO A 52 11.94 6.82 -10.66
CA PRO A 52 13.05 7.03 -9.72
C PRO A 52 13.43 5.76 -8.94
N TYR A 53 12.52 4.79 -8.83
CA TYR A 53 12.74 3.54 -8.11
C TYR A 53 13.21 2.41 -9.03
N THR A 54 12.76 2.39 -10.29
CA THR A 54 13.12 1.36 -11.27
C THR A 54 14.40 1.70 -12.05
N GLY A 55 14.68 2.97 -12.29
CA GLY A 55 15.83 3.43 -13.08
C GLY A 55 15.63 3.34 -14.60
N PHE A 56 14.43 3.03 -15.06
CA PHE A 56 14.05 2.92 -16.48
C PHE A 56 12.61 3.39 -16.71
N ASP A 57 12.29 3.76 -17.95
CA ASP A 57 10.98 4.29 -18.37
C ASP A 57 10.08 3.27 -19.08
N CYS A 58 10.62 2.15 -19.58
CA CYS A 58 9.86 1.04 -20.12
C CYS A 58 10.52 -0.33 -19.89
N ILE A 59 9.72 -1.39 -19.98
CA ILE A 59 10.14 -2.80 -20.10
C ILE A 59 9.91 -3.21 -21.57
N ASP A 60 10.92 -3.83 -22.20
CA ASP A 60 10.83 -4.43 -23.54
C ASP A 60 10.16 -5.82 -23.51
#